data_AF-A0A4Q5PYP5-F1
#
_entry.id   AF-A0A4Q5PYP5-F1
#
_cell.length_a   1.000
_cell.length_b   1.000
_cell.length_c   1.000
_cell.angle_alpha   90.00
_cell.angle_beta   90.00
_cell.angle_gamma   90.00
#
_symmetry.space_group_name_H-M   'P 1'
#
loop_
_entity.id
_entity.type
_entity.pdbx_description
1 polymer ?
#
loop_
_entity_poly.entity_id
_entity_poly.type
_entity_poly.pdbx_seq_one_letter_code
_entity_poly.pdbx_strand_id
1 'polypeptide(L)'
;MDYYCFIKWDGSDEEGRIPNVPEDTPFILIAGEPDYCDWGLFECDLSDDYEFNEYIQPISEELDILLYSASSYPPAIALAREDLEVSLRKMKNVSREDFSDMFQNILKQYLQLQKHSGHFLAEALEDDEDYMIKGAFYWIIGYDPVSDEVKWVSDDYYIYENPAKSFGLDSQRLRTVFSQ
;
A
#
# COMPACT_ATOMS: atom_id res chain seq x y z
N MET A 1 5.28 -18.13 -12.60
CA MET A 1 4.56 -16.90 -13.00
C MET A 1 4.85 -15.95 -11.89
N ASP A 2 5.34 -14.78 -12.26
CA ASP A 2 6.41 -14.22 -11.48
C ASP A 2 5.82 -12.97 -10.79
N TYR A 3 5.67 -13.08 -9.47
CA TYR A 3 5.09 -12.06 -8.60
C TYR A 3 6.25 -11.34 -7.89
N TYR A 4 6.10 -10.07 -7.55
CA TYR A 4 7.17 -9.23 -7.01
C TYR A 4 6.70 -8.64 -5.67
N CYS A 5 7.50 -8.56 -4.58
CA CYS A 5 6.94 -8.40 -3.20
C CYS A 5 7.39 -7.15 -2.37
N PHE A 6 6.44 -6.31 -1.85
CA PHE A 6 6.72 -5.05 -1.08
C PHE A 6 6.85 -5.41 0.40
N ILE A 7 7.88 -4.93 1.09
CA ILE A 7 8.13 -5.13 2.51
C ILE A 7 8.73 -3.84 3.10
N LYS A 8 8.17 -3.43 4.23
CA LYS A 8 8.78 -2.50 5.18
C LYS A 8 9.48 -3.34 6.26
N TRP A 9 10.74 -3.04 6.54
CA TRP A 9 11.54 -3.76 7.53
C TRP A 9 11.34 -3.19 8.95
N ASP A 10 10.91 -4.00 9.91
CA ASP A 10 10.81 -3.59 11.32
C ASP A 10 12.08 -3.98 12.10
N GLY A 11 13.03 -3.04 12.16
CA GLY A 11 14.22 -3.13 12.99
C GLY A 11 15.39 -3.93 12.40
N SER A 12 16.42 -4.09 13.23
CA SER A 12 17.59 -4.92 12.96
C SER A 12 17.94 -5.69 14.24
N ASP A 13 17.81 -7.00 14.21
CA ASP A 13 18.42 -7.89 15.19
C ASP A 13 19.83 -8.30 14.70
N GLU A 14 20.54 -9.10 15.49
CA GLU A 14 21.93 -9.51 15.18
C GLU A 14 22.00 -10.55 14.04
N GLU A 15 20.86 -10.97 13.49
CA GLU A 15 20.74 -11.98 12.43
C GLU A 15 20.26 -11.38 11.08
N GLY A 16 19.57 -10.23 11.05
CA GLY A 16 19.34 -9.49 9.82
C GLY A 16 18.31 -8.34 9.90
N ARG A 17 17.48 -8.26 8.86
CA ARG A 17 16.19 -7.55 8.86
C ARG A 17 15.12 -8.62 8.56
N ILE A 18 13.97 -8.59 9.25
CA ILE A 18 12.89 -9.58 9.08
C ILE A 18 11.69 -8.91 8.39
N PRO A 19 11.08 -9.55 7.37
CA PRO A 19 10.00 -8.93 6.60
C PRO A 19 8.68 -8.99 7.38
N ASN A 20 8.03 -7.84 7.59
CA ASN A 20 6.70 -7.79 8.21
C ASN A 20 5.64 -8.00 7.12
N VAL A 21 5.03 -9.18 7.07
CA VAL A 21 4.06 -9.61 6.05
C VAL A 21 2.89 -10.33 6.75
N PRO A 22 1.61 -10.00 6.44
CA PRO A 22 0.46 -10.74 6.93
C PRO A 22 0.45 -12.20 6.43
N GLU A 23 -0.07 -13.13 7.23
CA GLU A 23 -0.24 -14.52 6.81
C GLU A 23 -1.18 -14.63 5.59
N ASP A 24 -0.96 -15.67 4.76
CA ASP A 24 -1.68 -15.98 3.52
C ASP A 24 -1.78 -14.86 2.44
N THR A 25 -1.07 -13.73 2.58
CA THR A 25 -1.23 -12.55 1.72
C THR A 25 0.00 -12.24 0.86
N PRO A 26 -0.03 -12.45 -0.48
CA PRO A 26 1.06 -12.06 -1.38
C PRO A 26 1.02 -10.54 -1.68
N PHE A 27 1.79 -9.76 -0.91
CA PHE A 27 1.92 -8.29 -1.04
C PHE A 27 3.09 -7.87 -1.94
N ILE A 28 2.98 -6.73 -2.66
CA ILE A 28 3.66 -6.46 -3.97
C ILE A 28 4.05 -4.97 -4.13
N LEU A 29 5.28 -4.48 -4.40
CA LEU A 29 6.66 -4.98 -4.69
C LEU A 29 7.79 -4.00 -4.19
N ILE A 30 8.92 -4.36 -3.48
CA ILE A 30 10.13 -3.55 -2.98
C ILE A 30 10.42 -3.54 -1.39
N ALA A 31 11.56 -3.18 -0.73
CA ALA A 31 12.51 -3.93 0.23
C ALA A 31 14.11 -3.94 0.03
N GLY A 32 14.96 -2.96 0.45
CA GLY A 32 16.37 -2.75 -0.08
C GLY A 32 17.61 -2.73 0.85
N GLU A 33 18.84 -2.56 0.30
CA GLU A 33 20.15 -2.90 0.93
C GLU A 33 21.33 -1.90 0.61
N PRO A 34 22.39 -1.79 1.45
CA PRO A 34 22.34 -1.35 2.85
C PRO A 34 23.17 -0.07 3.09
N ASP A 35 22.51 0.97 3.59
CA ASP A 35 23.04 2.00 4.51
C ASP A 35 21.96 3.07 4.79
N TYR A 36 21.10 3.37 3.80
CA TYR A 36 20.14 4.50 3.88
C TYR A 36 18.70 4.26 3.35
N CYS A 37 18.37 3.09 2.80
CA CYS A 37 17.03 2.81 2.24
C CYS A 37 16.22 1.79 3.07
N ASP A 38 14.91 2.02 3.10
CA ASP A 38 13.90 1.14 3.69
C ASP A 38 13.19 0.26 2.63
N TRP A 39 13.51 0.44 1.32
CA TRP A 39 12.81 -0.17 0.16
C TRP A 39 13.81 -0.57 -1.02
N GLY A 40 13.57 -1.66 -1.81
CA GLY A 40 14.33 -2.39 -2.90
C GLY A 40 13.69 -3.76 -3.36
N LEU A 41 13.80 -4.23 -4.62
CA LEU A 41 12.87 -5.22 -5.26
C LEU A 41 13.13 -6.75 -5.01
N PHE A 42 12.06 -7.54 -4.75
CA PHE A 42 11.99 -9.03 -4.73
C PHE A 42 11.22 -9.66 -5.91
N GLU A 43 11.51 -10.92 -6.28
CA GLU A 43 10.81 -11.73 -7.30
C GLU A 43 10.52 -13.15 -6.77
N CYS A 44 9.30 -13.68 -6.97
CA CYS A 44 8.79 -14.93 -6.40
C CYS A 44 8.03 -15.76 -7.46
N ASP A 45 8.33 -17.06 -7.55
CA ASP A 45 7.49 -18.03 -8.28
C ASP A 45 6.62 -18.79 -7.27
N LEU A 46 5.30 -18.78 -7.47
CA LEU A 46 4.32 -19.43 -6.58
C LEU A 46 4.23 -20.94 -6.87
N SER A 47 5.36 -21.63 -6.77
CA SER A 47 5.43 -23.09 -6.73
C SER A 47 5.12 -23.59 -5.31
N ASP A 48 4.74 -24.87 -5.16
CA ASP A 48 4.37 -25.43 -3.84
C ASP A 48 5.53 -25.39 -2.81
N ASP A 49 6.78 -25.27 -3.28
CA ASP A 49 7.96 -24.97 -2.46
C ASP A 49 8.33 -23.47 -2.61
N TYR A 50 8.10 -22.69 -1.55
CA TYR A 50 8.48 -21.26 -1.46
C TYR A 50 10.00 -21.10 -1.26
N GLU A 51 10.79 -21.21 -2.33
CA GLU A 51 12.22 -20.84 -2.29
C GLU A 51 12.38 -19.32 -2.41
N PHE A 52 12.71 -18.66 -1.29
CA PHE A 52 13.09 -17.24 -1.26
C PHE A 52 14.38 -17.02 -2.07
N ASN A 53 14.25 -16.44 -3.26
CA ASN A 53 15.38 -16.23 -4.15
C ASN A 53 16.10 -14.93 -3.76
N GLU A 54 17.28 -15.04 -3.13
CA GLU A 54 18.00 -13.98 -2.40
C GLU A 54 18.43 -12.74 -3.25
N TYR A 55 18.11 -12.71 -4.53
CA TYR A 55 18.52 -11.65 -5.48
C TYR A 55 17.65 -10.39 -5.40
N ILE A 56 17.68 -9.72 -4.24
CA ILE A 56 17.20 -8.35 -4.08
C ILE A 56 17.89 -7.46 -5.13
N GLN A 57 17.13 -6.59 -5.82
CA GLN A 57 17.72 -5.57 -6.70
C GLN A 57 17.27 -4.15 -6.34
N PRO A 58 18.20 -3.18 -6.31
CA PRO A 58 17.88 -1.81 -5.90
C PRO A 58 16.94 -1.13 -6.90
N ILE A 59 16.11 -0.23 -6.38
CA ILE A 59 15.21 0.61 -7.16
C ILE A 59 15.94 1.81 -7.79
N SER A 60 15.27 2.50 -8.70
CA SER A 60 15.69 3.82 -9.16
C SER A 60 15.67 4.83 -8.00
N GLU A 61 16.63 5.75 -8.00
CA GLU A 61 16.67 6.90 -7.08
C GLU A 61 15.39 7.73 -7.16
N GLU A 62 14.76 7.82 -8.35
CA GLU A 62 13.47 8.50 -8.51
C GLU A 62 12.32 7.78 -7.79
N LEU A 63 12.27 6.44 -7.81
CA LEU A 63 11.24 5.69 -7.09
C LEU A 63 11.45 5.72 -5.57
N ASP A 64 12.69 5.67 -5.09
CA ASP A 64 13.00 5.84 -3.66
C ASP A 64 12.53 7.21 -3.15
N ILE A 65 12.86 8.30 -3.87
CA ILE A 65 12.41 9.66 -3.53
C ILE A 65 10.87 9.78 -3.55
N LEU A 66 10.19 9.09 -4.47
CA LEU A 66 8.72 9.07 -4.53
C LEU A 66 8.10 8.25 -3.38
N LEU A 67 8.70 7.11 -3.00
CA LEU A 67 8.28 6.31 -1.84
C LEU A 67 8.50 7.05 -0.53
N TYR A 68 9.66 7.67 -0.34
CA TYR A 68 9.94 8.56 0.79
C TYR A 68 8.90 9.69 0.87
N SER A 69 8.58 10.34 -0.26
CA SER A 69 7.54 11.37 -0.32
C SER A 69 6.14 10.83 0.01
N ALA A 70 5.83 9.60 -0.38
CA ALA A 70 4.54 8.96 -0.17
C ALA A 70 4.37 8.34 1.22
N SER A 71 5.45 8.05 1.96
CA SER A 71 5.39 7.63 3.36
C SER A 71 4.64 8.63 4.25
N SER A 72 4.74 9.92 3.92
CA SER A 72 4.01 11.01 4.60
C SER A 72 2.56 11.17 4.14
N TYR A 73 2.12 10.39 3.15
CA TYR A 73 0.77 10.37 2.60
C TYR A 73 0.39 8.96 2.09
N PRO A 74 0.15 8.00 3.02
CA PRO A 74 -0.15 6.59 2.71
C PRO A 74 -1.16 6.32 1.57
N PRO A 75 -2.23 7.12 1.36
CA PRO A 75 -3.15 6.92 0.24
C PRO A 75 -2.50 6.90 -1.15
N ALA A 76 -1.37 7.57 -1.36
CA ALA A 76 -0.69 7.51 -2.66
C ALA A 76 -0.05 6.14 -2.93
N ILE A 77 0.47 5.46 -1.92
CA ILE A 77 1.02 4.09 -2.06
C ILE A 77 -0.12 3.10 -2.26
N ALA A 78 -1.13 3.16 -1.39
CA ALA A 78 -2.25 2.22 -1.38
C ALA A 78 -3.06 2.23 -2.69
N LEU A 79 -3.40 3.42 -3.20
CA LEU A 79 -4.10 3.56 -4.48
C LEU A 79 -3.20 3.21 -5.68
N ALA A 80 -1.91 3.54 -5.63
CA ALA A 80 -0.99 3.16 -6.70
C ALA A 80 -0.82 1.64 -6.83
N ARG A 81 -0.96 0.89 -5.73
CA ARG A 81 -1.02 -0.57 -5.75
C ARG A 81 -2.31 -1.09 -6.38
N GLU A 82 -3.49 -0.58 -5.98
CA GLU A 82 -4.79 -1.04 -6.52
C GLU A 82 -4.84 -0.86 -8.06
N ASP A 83 -4.47 0.32 -8.55
CA ASP A 83 -4.40 0.64 -9.99
C ASP A 83 -3.39 -0.24 -10.76
N LEU A 84 -2.28 -0.58 -10.11
CA LEU A 84 -1.24 -1.40 -10.70
C LEU A 84 -1.63 -2.88 -10.76
N GLU A 85 -2.19 -3.46 -9.70
CA GLU A 85 -2.78 -4.81 -9.76
C GLU A 85 -3.85 -4.92 -10.85
N VAL A 86 -4.73 -3.93 -10.94
CA VAL A 86 -5.77 -3.83 -11.99
C VAL A 86 -5.16 -3.71 -13.40
N SER A 87 -3.92 -3.22 -13.51
CA SER A 87 -3.17 -3.15 -14.78
C SER A 87 -2.46 -4.48 -15.10
N LEU A 88 -1.74 -5.06 -14.13
CA LEU A 88 -1.01 -6.33 -14.26
C LEU A 88 -1.92 -7.50 -14.62
N ARG A 89 -3.12 -7.57 -14.04
CA ARG A 89 -4.15 -8.59 -14.34
C ARG A 89 -4.56 -8.64 -15.83
N LYS A 90 -4.21 -7.62 -16.63
CA LYS A 90 -4.48 -7.53 -18.08
C LYS A 90 -3.26 -7.83 -18.95
N MET A 91 -2.07 -7.92 -18.35
CA MET A 91 -0.79 -8.13 -19.03
C MET A 91 -0.35 -9.60 -18.91
N LYS A 92 0.69 -9.96 -19.67
CA LYS A 92 1.36 -11.27 -19.56
C LYS A 92 2.86 -11.04 -19.64
N ASN A 93 3.61 -11.63 -18.72
CA ASN A 93 5.07 -11.55 -18.65
C ASN A 93 5.55 -10.08 -18.62
N VAL A 94 5.12 -9.33 -17.59
CA VAL A 94 5.58 -7.96 -17.32
C VAL A 94 7.01 -8.05 -16.82
N SER A 95 7.95 -7.30 -17.44
CA SER A 95 9.31 -7.27 -16.90
C SER A 95 9.35 -6.46 -15.60
N ARG A 96 10.33 -6.73 -14.77
CA ARG A 96 10.56 -6.00 -13.51
C ARG A 96 10.82 -4.51 -13.74
N GLU A 97 11.46 -4.17 -14.86
CA GLU A 97 11.69 -2.79 -15.31
C GLU A 97 10.37 -2.13 -15.72
N ASP A 98 9.54 -2.79 -16.54
CA ASP A 98 8.18 -2.32 -16.89
C ASP A 98 7.34 -2.13 -15.62
N PHE A 99 7.44 -3.05 -14.65
CA PHE A 99 6.75 -2.97 -13.36
C PHE A 99 7.16 -1.70 -12.61
N SER A 100 8.47 -1.51 -12.42
CA SER A 100 9.02 -0.39 -11.67
C SER A 100 8.61 0.95 -12.30
N ASP A 101 8.72 1.06 -13.62
CA ASP A 101 8.27 2.25 -14.36
C ASP A 101 6.75 2.47 -14.24
N MET A 102 5.93 1.41 -14.31
CA MET A 102 4.48 1.52 -14.11
C MET A 102 4.14 2.03 -12.70
N PHE A 103 4.71 1.43 -11.65
CA PHE A 103 4.47 1.88 -10.27
C PHE A 103 4.94 3.32 -10.05
N GLN A 104 6.16 3.65 -10.50
CA GLN A 104 6.72 5.00 -10.41
C GLN A 104 5.81 6.04 -11.09
N ASN A 105 5.25 5.73 -12.25
CA ASN A 105 4.33 6.62 -12.97
C ASN A 105 2.96 6.76 -12.29
N ILE A 106 2.42 5.70 -11.68
CA ILE A 106 1.11 5.75 -10.98
C ILE A 106 1.26 6.49 -9.64
N LEU A 107 2.27 6.15 -8.83
CA LEU A 107 2.56 6.80 -7.55
C LEU A 107 2.77 8.32 -7.71
N LYS A 108 3.50 8.72 -8.76
CA LYS A 108 3.74 10.12 -9.14
C LYS A 108 2.46 10.87 -9.54
N GLN A 109 1.45 10.20 -10.08
CA GLN A 109 0.13 10.79 -10.34
C GLN A 109 -0.64 11.04 -9.04
N TYR A 110 -0.74 10.05 -8.16
CA TYR A 110 -1.44 10.22 -6.87
C TYR A 110 -0.79 11.29 -5.98
N LEU A 111 0.54 11.37 -5.96
CA LEU A 111 1.27 12.44 -5.27
C LEU A 111 0.99 13.84 -5.84
N GLN A 112 0.75 13.98 -7.15
CA GLN A 112 0.36 15.26 -7.76
C GLN A 112 -1.12 15.61 -7.52
N LEU A 113 -1.98 14.60 -7.40
CA LEU A 113 -3.43 14.75 -7.19
C LEU A 113 -3.82 14.90 -5.71
N GLN A 114 -2.95 14.59 -4.74
CA GLN A 114 -3.24 14.60 -3.30
C GLN A 114 -4.05 15.81 -2.82
N LYS A 115 -3.69 17.02 -3.26
CA LYS A 115 -4.30 18.33 -2.98
C LYS A 115 -5.77 18.48 -3.44
N HIS A 116 -6.26 17.55 -4.24
CA HIS A 116 -7.62 17.53 -4.82
C HIS A 116 -8.36 16.21 -4.51
N SER A 117 -7.71 15.27 -3.82
CA SER A 117 -8.26 13.93 -3.51
C SER A 117 -9.44 13.94 -2.54
N GLY A 118 -9.50 14.93 -1.66
CA GLY A 118 -10.49 14.99 -0.58
C GLY A 118 -10.22 14.05 0.59
N HIS A 119 -9.21 13.16 0.53
CA HIS A 119 -8.91 12.18 1.58
C HIS A 119 -8.63 12.85 2.93
N PHE A 120 -8.97 12.16 4.04
CA PHE A 120 -8.79 12.71 5.38
C PHE A 120 -8.65 11.64 6.47
N LEU A 121 -8.01 12.00 7.59
CA LEU A 121 -7.92 11.14 8.77
C LEU A 121 -9.24 11.11 9.56
N ALA A 122 -9.64 9.93 10.03
CA ALA A 122 -10.73 9.70 10.98
C ALA A 122 -10.33 8.70 12.07
N GLU A 123 -10.86 8.89 13.28
CA GLU A 123 -10.62 8.02 14.45
C GLU A 123 -11.39 6.69 14.32
N ALA A 124 -10.77 5.55 14.56
CA ALA A 124 -11.46 4.26 14.66
C ALA A 124 -12.22 4.14 15.98
N LEU A 125 -13.50 3.73 15.94
CA LEU A 125 -14.39 3.61 17.10
C LEU A 125 -14.56 2.17 17.60
N GLU A 126 -14.14 1.19 16.83
CA GLU A 126 -14.10 -0.24 17.17
C GLU A 126 -12.75 -0.83 16.74
N ASP A 127 -12.43 -2.00 17.28
CA ASP A 127 -11.23 -2.76 16.95
C ASP A 127 -11.58 -3.81 15.89
N ASP A 128 -10.67 -4.09 14.97
CA ASP A 128 -10.72 -5.18 13.98
C ASP A 128 -9.49 -6.06 14.22
N GLU A 129 -9.64 -7.39 14.21
CA GLU A 129 -8.69 -8.28 14.92
C GLU A 129 -7.26 -8.25 14.36
N ASP A 130 -7.10 -7.88 13.09
CA ASP A 130 -5.82 -7.86 12.38
C ASP A 130 -5.32 -6.45 11.98
N TYR A 131 -6.21 -5.50 11.63
CA TYR A 131 -5.82 -4.28 10.88
C TYR A 131 -6.23 -2.93 11.49
N MET A 132 -7.20 -2.87 12.42
CA MET A 132 -7.75 -1.59 12.92
C MET A 132 -7.74 -1.52 14.45
N ILE A 133 -7.02 -0.53 15.01
CA ILE A 133 -6.90 -0.29 16.45
C ILE A 133 -7.82 0.86 16.86
N LYS A 134 -8.69 0.65 17.84
CA LYS A 134 -9.60 1.67 18.36
C LYS A 134 -8.85 2.89 18.91
N GLY A 135 -9.26 4.08 18.48
CA GLY A 135 -8.64 5.37 18.84
C GLY A 135 -7.41 5.74 18.00
N ALA A 136 -6.93 4.86 17.11
CA ALA A 136 -5.99 5.24 16.06
C ALA A 136 -6.71 6.01 14.94
N PHE A 137 -5.95 6.72 14.10
CA PHE A 137 -6.47 7.58 13.05
C PHE A 137 -6.03 7.07 11.67
N TYR A 138 -7.00 6.64 10.87
CA TYR A 138 -6.78 6.05 9.54
C TYR A 138 -7.19 7.00 8.42
N TRP A 139 -6.55 6.88 7.26
CA TRP A 139 -6.88 7.70 6.09
C TRP A 139 -8.12 7.16 5.38
N ILE A 140 -9.22 7.90 5.43
CA ILE A 140 -10.42 7.64 4.64
C ILE A 140 -10.22 8.18 3.23
N ILE A 141 -10.40 7.30 2.24
CA ILE A 141 -10.16 7.56 0.81
C ILE A 141 -11.41 7.39 -0.06
N GLY A 142 -12.48 6.81 0.46
CA GLY A 142 -13.76 6.66 -0.24
C GLY A 142 -14.93 6.30 0.67
N TYR A 143 -16.15 6.35 0.12
CA TYR A 143 -17.39 6.01 0.81
C TYR A 143 -18.43 5.53 -0.21
N ASP A 144 -19.01 4.33 -0.01
CA ASP A 144 -20.16 3.87 -0.78
C ASP A 144 -21.46 4.17 0.00
N PRO A 145 -22.33 5.09 -0.48
CA PRO A 145 -23.60 5.42 0.16
C PRO A 145 -24.69 4.34 -0.01
N VAL A 146 -24.43 3.25 -0.74
CA VAL A 146 -25.36 2.13 -0.96
C VAL A 146 -25.18 1.05 0.09
N SER A 147 -23.94 0.72 0.47
CA SER A 147 -23.64 -0.20 1.58
C SER A 147 -23.39 0.49 2.93
N ASP A 148 -23.14 1.81 2.91
CA ASP A 148 -22.71 2.63 4.06
C ASP A 148 -21.31 2.23 4.58
N GLU A 149 -20.41 1.84 3.67
CA GLU A 149 -19.02 1.45 3.95
C GLU A 149 -18.02 2.53 3.53
N VAL A 150 -16.93 2.68 4.28
CA VAL A 150 -15.82 3.57 3.95
C VAL A 150 -14.58 2.79 3.54
N LYS A 151 -13.95 3.22 2.45
CA LYS A 151 -12.60 2.77 2.07
C LYS A 151 -11.57 3.52 2.90
N TRP A 152 -10.70 2.79 3.58
CA TRP A 152 -9.63 3.35 4.41
C TRP A 152 -8.29 2.65 4.17
N VAL A 153 -7.21 3.33 4.53
CA VAL A 153 -5.82 2.86 4.33
C VAL A 153 -5.19 2.48 5.67
N SER A 154 -4.68 1.25 5.73
CA SER A 154 -3.95 0.63 6.83
C SER A 154 -2.45 0.92 6.80
N ASP A 155 -1.73 0.58 7.87
CA ASP A 155 -0.30 0.89 8.05
C ASP A 155 0.65 0.09 7.12
N ASP A 156 0.14 -0.96 6.49
CA ASP A 156 0.77 -1.76 5.44
C ASP A 156 0.41 -1.31 4.01
N TYR A 157 -0.31 -0.19 3.87
CA TYR A 157 -0.79 0.37 2.60
C TYR A 157 -1.79 -0.51 1.84
N TYR A 158 -2.52 -1.38 2.54
CA TYR A 158 -3.74 -1.97 2.02
C TYR A 158 -4.92 -0.98 2.01
N ILE A 159 -6.00 -1.39 1.31
CA ILE A 159 -7.27 -0.68 1.27
C ILE A 159 -8.32 -1.64 1.79
N TYR A 160 -8.95 -1.28 2.90
CA TYR A 160 -10.00 -2.07 3.55
C TYR A 160 -11.33 -1.31 3.52
N GLU A 161 -12.43 -2.06 3.68
CA GLU A 161 -13.80 -1.56 3.68
C GLU A 161 -14.48 -1.97 5.00
N ASN A 162 -14.80 -0.98 5.84
CA ASN A 162 -15.56 -1.19 7.07
C ASN A 162 -16.76 -0.22 7.09
N PRO A 163 -17.85 -0.53 7.82
CA PRO A 163 -19.01 0.36 7.92
C PRO A 163 -18.67 1.77 8.41
N ALA A 164 -19.33 2.81 7.90
CA ALA A 164 -19.09 4.21 8.28
C ALA A 164 -19.29 4.47 9.78
N LYS A 165 -20.13 3.66 10.47
CA LYS A 165 -20.30 3.66 11.93
C LYS A 165 -19.02 3.29 12.71
N SER A 166 -18.05 2.64 12.08
CA SER A 166 -16.83 2.13 12.70
C SER A 166 -15.77 3.23 12.91
N PHE A 167 -16.04 4.44 12.41
CA PHE A 167 -15.14 5.60 12.51
C PHE A 167 -15.88 6.85 13.03
N GLY A 168 -15.11 7.81 13.59
CA GLY A 168 -15.55 9.11 14.10
C GLY A 168 -15.97 10.08 12.99
N LEU A 169 -16.98 9.71 12.22
CA LEU A 169 -17.37 10.37 10.96
C LEU A 169 -18.62 11.22 11.09
N ASP A 170 -18.55 12.44 10.54
CA ASP A 170 -19.73 13.24 10.24
C ASP A 170 -20.32 12.80 8.88
N SER A 171 -21.56 12.33 8.89
CA SER A 171 -22.29 11.92 7.68
C SER A 171 -22.45 13.07 6.66
N GLN A 172 -22.44 14.32 7.10
CA GLN A 172 -22.43 15.49 6.22
C GLN A 172 -21.05 15.66 5.56
N ARG A 173 -19.95 15.40 6.27
CA ARG A 173 -18.59 15.41 5.72
C ARG A 173 -18.41 14.33 4.65
N LEU A 174 -18.80 13.08 4.92
CA LEU A 174 -18.71 11.99 3.95
C LEU A 174 -19.39 12.34 2.62
N ARG A 175 -20.62 12.84 2.67
CA ARG A 175 -21.38 13.25 1.48
C ARG A 175 -20.77 14.47 0.79
N THR A 176 -20.24 15.44 1.54
CA THR A 176 -19.60 16.63 0.96
C THR A 176 -18.29 16.29 0.24
N VAL A 177 -17.57 15.25 0.67
CA VAL A 177 -16.28 14.83 0.09
C VAL A 177 -16.48 13.84 -1.07
N PHE A 178 -17.35 12.83 -0.92
CA PHE A 178 -17.40 11.67 -1.82
C PHE A 178 -18.66 11.55 -2.69
N SER A 179 -19.66 12.43 -2.59
CA SER A 179 -20.86 12.37 -3.46
C SER A 179 -20.69 13.11 -4.79
N GLN A 180 -19.87 12.57 -5.69
CA GLN A 180 -19.77 12.97 -7.11
C GLN A 180 -20.18 11.82 -8.05
#